data_AF-A0A523XNJ1-F1
#
_entry.id   AF-A0A523XNJ1-F1
#
_cell.length_a   1.000
_cell.length_b   1.000
_cell.length_c   1.000
_cell.angle_alpha   90.00
_cell.angle_beta   90.00
_cell.angle_gamma   90.00
#
_symmetry.space_group_name_H-M   'P 1'
#
loop_
_entity.id
_entity.type
_entity.pdbx_description
1 polymer ?
#
loop_
_entity_poly.entity_id
_entity_poly.type
_entity_poly.pdbx_seq_one_letter_code
_entity_poly.pdbx_strand_id
1 'polypeptide(L)'
;MRFLWLVVSSFLFVSSACASDASLSDNERAYIGRALEMMNMNEQQLGFEKRWATDSLFRFPIVDTLMNRPLYCFDYADICAAKVESLDGNVAGLLRFEIEGCGLSEKIPSMKDISGSFEQKTILGLSPELAHALTAILSSFEQADIFLSRALSQLSQDEKSKILMNAPVLWEDEDDTTDDYLVGILHREFGIEVDTSVELRTDSLLSISRKVNMGELASAGLAVALGLEKAKAELASAAVKYRRLYGGRSVPGVDGDIVYTKLTRWGRVVVGGAGDNTYHEGFAIIIDIGGDDRYFCRAGGAVGILDNPFSVVIDINGNDLYSSEKLFNIGSGIFGVGGLLDLEGDDTYRASHYSFGTGIYGVGIMYDGEGNDLYEG
;
A
#
# COMPACT_ATOMS: atom_id res chain seq x y z
N MET A 1 29.93 12.01 -13.78
CA MET A 1 28.80 11.09 -13.50
C MET A 1 27.90 11.73 -12.49
N ARG A 2 26.65 12.03 -12.87
CA ARG A 2 25.62 12.59 -11.99
C ARG A 2 24.80 11.40 -11.49
N PHE A 3 24.87 11.10 -10.20
CA PHE A 3 23.95 10.18 -9.55
C PHE A 3 22.57 10.83 -9.51
N LEU A 4 21.61 10.25 -10.24
CA LEU A 4 20.20 10.62 -10.19
C LEU A 4 19.54 9.65 -9.21
N TRP A 5 19.28 10.10 -7.99
CA TRP A 5 18.52 9.32 -7.02
C TRP A 5 17.08 9.20 -7.53
N LEU A 6 16.68 8.00 -7.95
CA LEU A 6 15.28 7.63 -8.12
C LEU A 6 14.71 7.53 -6.70
N VAL A 7 13.94 8.53 -6.26
CA VAL A 7 13.27 8.49 -4.97
C VAL A 7 12.09 7.54 -5.11
N VAL A 8 12.32 6.30 -4.68
CA VAL A 8 11.27 5.35 -4.34
C VAL A 8 10.62 5.90 -3.09
N SER A 9 9.36 6.33 -3.18
CA SER A 9 8.58 6.66 -1.99
C SER A 9 8.17 5.36 -1.28
N SER A 10 9.11 4.81 -0.54
CA SER A 10 8.82 4.02 0.65
C SER A 10 8.84 5.01 1.81
N PHE A 11 7.68 5.56 2.19
CA PHE A 11 7.58 6.26 3.46
C PHE A 11 7.51 5.20 4.56
N LEU A 12 8.66 4.67 4.95
CA LEU A 12 8.81 4.09 6.27
C LEU A 12 8.75 5.25 7.26
N PHE A 13 7.56 5.52 7.80
CA PHE A 13 7.46 6.22 9.07
C PHE A 13 8.04 5.28 10.13
N VAL A 14 9.36 5.30 10.31
CA VAL A 14 9.95 4.89 11.58
C VAL A 14 9.64 6.01 12.56
N SER A 15 8.39 6.06 13.04
CA SER A 15 8.08 6.75 14.28
C SER A 15 8.75 5.93 15.38
N SER A 16 10.01 6.24 15.68
CA SER A 16 10.41 6.09 17.06
C SER A 16 9.47 7.02 17.83
N ALA A 17 8.44 6.46 18.47
CA ALA A 17 7.51 7.15 19.36
C ALA A 17 8.21 7.65 20.65
N CYS A 18 9.49 8.03 20.54
CA CYS A 18 10.41 8.43 21.60
C CYS A 18 11.32 9.58 21.14
N ALA A 19 10.90 10.41 20.20
CA ALA A 19 11.52 11.72 19.97
C ALA A 19 10.68 12.79 20.69
N SER A 20 10.76 12.84 22.01
CA SER A 20 10.38 14.05 22.73
C SER A 20 11.41 15.13 22.39
N ASP A 21 10.98 16.15 21.64
CA ASP A 21 11.71 17.36 21.20
C ASP A 21 12.60 17.18 19.95
N ALA A 22 12.01 17.16 18.75
CA ALA A 22 12.73 17.28 17.47
C ALA A 22 12.63 18.68 16.81
N SER A 23 11.77 19.58 17.28
CA SER A 23 11.79 20.99 16.88
C SER A 23 12.95 21.77 17.53
N LEU A 24 13.43 22.79 16.82
CA LEU A 24 14.40 23.73 17.37
C LEU A 24 13.77 24.47 18.56
N SER A 25 14.40 24.35 19.72
CA SER A 25 14.07 25.13 20.90
C SER A 25 14.24 26.63 20.66
N ASP A 26 13.58 27.45 21.46
CA ASP A 26 13.72 28.92 21.41
C ASP A 26 15.19 29.36 21.52
N ASN A 27 15.98 28.64 22.32
CA ASN A 27 17.41 28.91 22.47
C ASN A 27 18.19 28.60 21.19
N GLU A 28 17.93 27.45 20.56
CA GLU A 28 18.59 27.06 19.30
C GLU A 28 18.23 28.02 18.17
N ARG A 29 16.95 28.40 18.06
CA ARG A 29 16.52 29.42 17.08
C ARG A 29 17.22 30.75 17.33
N ALA A 30 17.36 31.18 18.59
CA ALA A 30 18.08 32.40 18.91
C ALA A 30 19.58 32.31 18.54
N TYR A 31 20.23 31.17 18.76
CA TYR A 31 21.63 30.98 18.36
C TYR A 31 21.82 30.96 16.84
N ILE A 32 20.93 30.26 16.12
CA ILE A 32 20.92 30.25 14.65
C ILE A 32 20.71 31.68 14.12
N GLY A 33 19.72 32.40 14.66
CA GLY A 33 19.46 33.80 14.29
C GLY A 33 20.69 34.69 14.48
N ARG A 34 21.36 34.62 15.63
CA ARG A 34 22.61 35.36 15.88
C ARG A 34 23.73 34.96 14.92
N ALA A 35 23.89 33.67 14.62
CA ALA A 35 24.90 33.20 13.69
C ALA A 35 24.65 33.74 12.27
N LEU A 36 23.40 33.75 11.81
CA LEU A 36 23.00 34.33 10.52
C LEU A 36 23.28 35.83 10.48
N GLU A 37 22.95 36.57 11.55
CA GLU A 37 23.27 38.00 11.67
C GLU A 37 24.78 38.25 11.53
N MET A 38 25.62 37.44 12.20
CA MET A 38 27.08 37.53 12.09
C MET A 38 27.59 37.23 10.67
N MET A 39 26.87 36.42 9.91
CA MET A 39 27.15 36.13 8.50
C MET A 39 26.55 37.17 7.54
N ASN A 40 25.86 38.21 8.06
CA ASN A 40 25.09 39.17 7.27
C ASN A 40 24.05 38.47 6.35
N MET A 41 23.43 37.43 6.89
CA MET A 41 22.38 36.63 6.25
C MET A 41 21.09 36.72 7.07
N ASN A 42 19.97 36.52 6.39
CA ASN A 42 18.68 36.23 7.01
C ASN A 42 18.26 34.78 6.74
N GLU A 43 17.26 34.29 7.46
CA GLU A 43 16.78 32.91 7.33
C GLU A 43 16.30 32.54 5.92
N GLN A 44 15.72 33.48 5.16
CA GLN A 44 15.25 33.21 3.80
C GLN A 44 16.43 32.92 2.86
N GLN A 45 17.59 33.50 3.13
CA GLN A 45 18.82 33.27 2.36
C GLN A 45 19.48 31.90 2.63
N LEU A 46 18.96 31.13 3.58
CA LEU A 46 19.30 29.70 3.72
C LEU A 46 18.66 28.85 2.62
N GLY A 47 17.59 29.34 1.99
CA GLY A 47 16.87 28.63 0.95
C GLY A 47 17.78 28.25 -0.21
N PHE A 48 17.56 27.06 -0.76
CA PHE A 48 18.36 26.49 -1.82
C PHE A 48 17.58 26.34 -3.13
N GLU A 49 17.81 27.27 -4.06
CA GLU A 49 17.10 27.30 -5.33
C GLU A 49 17.74 26.37 -6.39
N LYS A 50 17.43 25.07 -6.37
CA LYS A 50 17.72 24.16 -7.49
C LYS A 50 16.57 24.12 -8.51
N ARG A 51 16.37 25.21 -9.24
CA ARG A 51 15.40 25.32 -10.35
C ARG A 51 16.01 25.06 -11.73
N TRP A 52 16.81 24.00 -11.86
CA TRP A 52 17.47 23.67 -13.15
C TRP A 52 16.57 22.89 -14.12
N ALA A 53 15.50 22.29 -13.61
CA ALA A 53 14.49 21.64 -14.43
C ALA A 53 13.39 22.66 -14.80
N THR A 54 12.92 22.59 -16.04
CA THR A 54 11.83 23.44 -16.55
C THR A 54 10.46 23.03 -15.99
N ASP A 55 10.37 21.82 -15.42
CA ASP A 55 9.20 21.31 -14.73
C ASP A 55 9.61 20.60 -13.42
N SER A 56 8.65 20.45 -12.50
CA SER A 56 8.81 19.79 -11.21
C SER A 56 8.00 18.49 -11.15
N LEU A 57 7.80 17.83 -12.30
CA LEU A 57 6.80 16.76 -12.44
C LEU A 57 7.01 15.58 -11.48
N PHE A 58 8.26 15.26 -11.17
CA PHE A 58 8.65 14.18 -10.24
C PHE A 58 9.15 14.70 -8.89
N ARG A 59 8.84 15.96 -8.55
CA ARG A 59 9.24 16.57 -7.28
C ARG A 59 8.00 16.95 -6.49
N PHE A 60 7.89 16.44 -5.27
CA PHE A 60 6.77 16.79 -4.41
C PHE A 60 6.82 18.26 -3.97
N PRO A 61 5.66 18.92 -3.83
CA PRO A 61 5.59 20.32 -3.39
C PRO A 61 6.25 20.58 -2.04
N ILE A 62 6.23 19.59 -1.14
CA ILE A 62 6.89 19.69 0.16
C ILE A 62 8.42 19.83 0.02
N VAL A 63 9.03 19.18 -0.97
CA VAL A 63 10.48 19.29 -1.21
C VAL A 63 10.85 20.72 -1.56
N ASP A 64 10.06 21.40 -2.40
CA ASP A 64 10.28 22.80 -2.71
C ASP A 64 10.09 23.69 -1.47
N THR A 65 9.11 23.37 -0.61
CA THR A 65 8.89 24.10 0.65
C THR A 65 10.09 23.97 1.59
N LEU A 66 10.59 22.74 1.79
CA LEU A 66 11.72 22.45 2.67
C LEU A 66 13.04 23.01 2.12
N MET A 67 13.27 22.95 0.81
CA MET A 67 14.45 23.56 0.19
C MET A 67 14.42 25.09 0.32
N ASN A 68 13.26 25.74 0.18
CA ASN A 68 13.15 27.20 0.31
C ASN A 68 13.16 27.67 1.78
N ARG A 69 12.80 26.79 2.73
CA ARG A 69 12.75 27.08 4.17
C ARG A 69 13.42 25.95 4.97
N PRO A 70 14.75 25.81 4.93
CA PRO A 70 15.42 24.66 5.55
C PRO A 70 15.15 24.50 7.04
N LEU A 71 15.06 25.60 7.80
CA LEU A 71 14.75 25.54 9.24
C LEU A 71 13.31 25.07 9.54
N TYR A 72 12.42 25.04 8.54
CA TYR A 72 11.08 24.47 8.70
C TYR A 72 11.08 22.93 8.70
N CYS A 73 12.19 22.27 8.33
CA CYS A 73 12.25 20.81 8.35
C CYS A 73 12.00 20.22 9.74
N PHE A 74 12.45 20.89 10.79
CA PHE A 74 12.27 20.48 12.18
C PHE A 74 10.79 20.56 12.58
N ASP A 75 10.14 21.69 12.30
CA ASP A 75 8.71 21.87 12.56
C ASP A 75 7.85 20.91 11.73
N TYR A 76 8.24 20.67 10.49
CA TYR A 76 7.55 19.73 9.60
C TYR A 76 7.63 18.30 10.13
N ALA A 77 8.79 17.86 10.64
CA ALA A 77 8.95 16.55 11.25
C ALA A 77 8.01 16.37 12.46
N ASP A 78 7.93 17.36 13.35
CA ASP A 78 7.04 17.34 14.51
C ASP A 78 5.56 17.32 14.10
N ILE A 79 5.18 18.15 13.11
CA ILE A 79 3.81 18.17 12.57
C ILE A 79 3.44 16.81 11.98
N CYS A 80 4.36 16.20 11.22
CA CYS A 80 4.16 14.87 10.65
C CYS A 80 4.01 13.81 11.74
N ALA A 81 4.89 13.80 12.74
CA ALA A 81 4.83 12.86 13.85
C ALA A 81 3.50 12.96 14.61
N ALA A 82 3.12 14.17 15.02
CA ALA A 82 1.85 14.40 15.72
C ALA A 82 0.63 14.03 14.85
N LYS A 83 0.72 14.25 13.54
CA LYS A 83 -0.37 13.89 12.61
C LYS A 83 -0.51 12.39 12.46
N VAL A 84 0.60 11.66 12.29
CA VAL A 84 0.63 10.20 12.22
C VAL A 84 0.09 9.59 13.52
N GLU A 85 0.57 10.06 14.67
CA GLU A 85 0.08 9.61 15.99
C GLU A 85 -1.43 9.87 16.16
N SER A 86 -1.93 11.03 15.71
CA SER A 86 -3.37 11.33 15.77
C SER A 86 -4.24 10.47 14.83
N LEU A 87 -3.61 9.80 13.87
CA LEU A 87 -4.24 8.95 12.86
C LEU A 87 -3.89 7.47 13.09
N ASP A 88 -3.30 7.14 14.25
CA ASP A 88 -2.97 5.77 14.61
C ASP A 88 -4.21 4.87 14.51
N GLY A 89 -3.99 3.66 13.96
CA GLY A 89 -5.07 2.74 13.64
C GLY A 89 -6.05 3.22 12.56
N ASN A 90 -5.84 4.35 11.86
CA ASN A 90 -6.69 4.84 10.77
C ASN A 90 -5.93 4.90 9.44
N VAL A 91 -5.90 3.77 8.75
CA VAL A 91 -5.18 3.53 7.49
C VAL A 91 -5.62 4.50 6.39
N ALA A 92 -6.93 4.72 6.22
CA ALA A 92 -7.43 5.65 5.23
C ALA A 92 -7.07 7.12 5.55
N GLY A 93 -7.00 7.45 6.84
CA GLY A 93 -6.54 8.75 7.32
C GLY A 93 -5.06 8.99 7.03
N LEU A 94 -4.21 8.00 7.32
CA LEU A 94 -2.78 8.03 7.03
C LEU A 94 -2.53 8.16 5.52
N LEU A 95 -3.16 7.32 4.70
CA LEU A 95 -3.02 7.40 3.24
C LEU A 95 -3.52 8.74 2.68
N ARG A 96 -4.63 9.29 3.21
CA ARG A 96 -5.08 10.64 2.83
C ARG A 96 -4.04 11.70 3.16
N PHE A 97 -3.45 11.64 4.35
CA PHE A 97 -2.41 12.58 4.77
C PHE A 97 -1.20 12.54 3.82
N GLU A 98 -0.77 11.35 3.41
CA GLU A 98 0.31 11.19 2.42
C GLU A 98 -0.05 11.74 1.04
N ILE A 99 -1.26 11.46 0.55
CA ILE A 99 -1.75 11.96 -0.74
C ILE A 99 -1.75 13.50 -0.76
N GLU A 100 -2.21 14.12 0.33
CA GLU A 100 -2.20 15.58 0.50
C GLU A 100 -0.76 16.12 0.57
N GLY A 101 0.13 15.47 1.32
CA GLY A 101 1.55 15.84 1.43
C GLY A 101 2.31 15.75 0.10
N CYS A 102 1.95 14.79 -0.75
CA CYS A 102 2.48 14.63 -2.10
C CYS A 102 1.89 15.63 -3.10
N GLY A 103 0.87 16.41 -2.73
CA GLY A 103 0.18 17.34 -3.62
C GLY A 103 -0.75 16.66 -4.63
N LEU A 104 -1.20 15.43 -4.35
CA LEU A 104 -2.08 14.64 -5.21
C LEU A 104 -3.58 14.85 -4.91
N SER A 105 -3.93 15.94 -4.22
CA SER A 105 -5.23 16.19 -3.60
C SER A 105 -6.36 16.62 -4.55
N GLU A 106 -6.17 16.58 -5.86
CA GLU A 106 -7.15 17.12 -6.82
C GLU A 106 -8.47 16.31 -6.86
N LYS A 107 -8.44 15.01 -6.47
CA LYS A 107 -9.62 14.12 -6.45
C LYS A 107 -9.56 13.15 -5.28
N ILE A 108 -9.88 13.62 -4.07
CA ILE A 108 -9.84 12.77 -2.88
C ILE A 108 -11.22 12.14 -2.64
N PRO A 109 -11.40 10.81 -2.86
CA PRO A 109 -12.65 10.15 -2.52
C PRO A 109 -12.93 10.24 -1.01
N SER A 110 -14.20 10.26 -0.66
CA SER A 110 -14.70 10.26 0.70
C SER A 110 -15.52 8.99 0.99
N MET A 111 -15.86 8.78 2.26
CA MET A 111 -16.75 7.68 2.66
C MET A 111 -18.12 7.70 1.94
N LYS A 112 -18.56 8.87 1.47
CA LYS A 112 -19.81 9.01 0.70
C LYS A 112 -19.65 8.59 -0.76
N ASP A 113 -18.43 8.48 -1.26
CA ASP A 113 -18.16 8.11 -2.65
C ASP A 113 -18.03 6.59 -2.81
N ILE A 114 -17.71 5.87 -1.73
CA ILE A 114 -17.66 4.40 -1.70
C ILE A 114 -19.04 3.73 -1.52
N SER A 115 -20.15 4.49 -1.54
CA SER A 115 -21.50 3.91 -1.66
C SER A 115 -21.72 3.43 -3.11
N GLY A 116 -21.43 2.15 -3.35
CA GLY A 116 -21.53 1.50 -4.66
C GLY A 116 -22.77 0.61 -4.84
N SER A 117 -22.79 -0.17 -5.91
CA SER A 117 -23.89 -1.06 -6.31
C SER A 117 -24.21 -2.21 -5.33
N PHE A 118 -23.36 -2.36 -4.31
CA PHE A 118 -23.49 -3.35 -3.24
C PHE A 118 -24.22 -2.81 -2.01
N GLU A 119 -24.62 -1.53 -1.97
CA GLU A 119 -25.33 -0.94 -0.82
C GLU A 119 -26.44 -1.85 -0.26
N GLN A 120 -26.27 -2.23 1.01
CA GLN A 120 -27.19 -2.98 1.87
C GLN A 120 -27.90 -4.16 1.20
N LYS A 121 -27.12 -5.10 0.65
CA LYS A 121 -27.64 -6.43 0.34
C LYS A 121 -27.28 -7.38 1.47
N THR A 122 -28.31 -7.98 2.07
CA THR A 122 -28.11 -9.18 2.88
C THR A 122 -27.41 -10.24 2.03
N ILE A 123 -26.28 -10.75 2.51
CA ILE A 123 -25.57 -11.84 1.85
C ILE A 123 -26.01 -13.12 2.53
N LEU A 124 -26.70 -13.99 1.79
CA LEU A 124 -27.21 -15.25 2.31
C LEU A 124 -26.05 -16.09 2.88
N GLY A 125 -26.16 -16.48 4.15
CA GLY A 125 -25.16 -17.30 4.83
C GLY A 125 -24.08 -16.51 5.58
N LEU A 126 -24.14 -15.18 5.60
CA LEU A 126 -23.30 -14.31 6.44
C LEU A 126 -24.12 -13.60 7.51
N SER A 127 -23.48 -13.25 8.62
CA SER A 127 -24.07 -12.32 9.58
C SER A 127 -24.19 -10.91 8.98
N PRO A 128 -25.06 -10.04 9.51
CA PRO A 128 -25.19 -8.67 9.03
C PRO A 128 -23.85 -7.93 8.99
N GLU A 129 -23.03 -8.08 10.03
CA GLU A 129 -21.76 -7.39 10.20
C GLU A 129 -20.72 -7.86 9.16
N LEU A 130 -20.58 -9.19 8.96
CA LEU A 130 -19.73 -9.75 7.89
C LEU A 130 -20.23 -9.35 6.50
N ALA A 131 -21.55 -9.33 6.30
CA ALA A 131 -22.14 -8.93 5.03
C ALA A 131 -21.87 -7.45 4.74
N HIS A 132 -21.94 -6.57 5.75
CA HIS A 132 -21.61 -5.16 5.62
C HIS A 132 -20.13 -4.92 5.37
N ALA A 133 -19.25 -5.62 6.09
CA ALA A 133 -17.80 -5.56 5.89
C ALA A 133 -17.42 -5.96 4.46
N LEU A 134 -17.87 -7.13 4.01
CA LEU A 134 -17.63 -7.60 2.65
C LEU A 134 -18.24 -6.66 1.59
N THR A 135 -19.44 -6.12 1.85
CA THR A 135 -20.08 -5.13 0.97
C THR A 135 -19.26 -3.84 0.85
N ALA A 136 -18.66 -3.38 1.95
CA ALA A 136 -17.81 -2.20 1.95
C ALA A 136 -16.56 -2.40 1.07
N ILE A 137 -15.89 -3.54 1.19
CA ILE A 137 -14.71 -3.88 0.38
C ILE A 137 -15.09 -4.03 -1.10
N LEU A 138 -16.17 -4.73 -1.42
CA LEU A 138 -16.60 -4.87 -2.82
C LEU A 138 -17.02 -3.53 -3.45
N SER A 139 -17.63 -2.64 -2.67
CA SER A 139 -17.98 -1.29 -3.13
C SER A 139 -16.74 -0.43 -3.33
N SER A 140 -15.73 -0.56 -2.46
CA SER A 140 -14.47 0.15 -2.66
C SER A 140 -13.71 -0.35 -3.89
N PHE A 141 -13.73 -1.65 -4.18
CA PHE A 141 -13.17 -2.21 -5.41
C PHE A 141 -13.86 -1.65 -6.66
N GLU A 142 -15.19 -1.48 -6.64
CA GLU A 142 -15.93 -0.86 -7.76
C GLU A 142 -15.46 0.57 -8.05
N GLN A 143 -15.26 1.37 -7.01
CA GLN A 143 -14.77 2.74 -7.19
C GLN A 143 -13.28 2.79 -7.54
N ALA A 144 -12.47 1.97 -6.88
CA ALA A 144 -11.04 1.88 -7.15
C ALA A 144 -10.77 1.45 -8.60
N ASP A 145 -11.58 0.57 -9.18
CA ASP A 145 -11.48 0.13 -10.57
C ASP A 145 -11.66 1.30 -11.57
N ILE A 146 -12.60 2.21 -11.27
CA ILE A 146 -12.84 3.41 -12.08
C ILE A 146 -11.63 4.34 -12.04
N PHE A 147 -11.10 4.60 -10.83
CA PHE A 147 -9.93 5.44 -10.62
C PHE A 147 -8.67 4.82 -11.26
N LEU A 148 -8.41 3.54 -11.01
CA LEU A 148 -7.26 2.81 -11.55
C LEU A 148 -7.29 2.76 -13.09
N SER A 149 -8.47 2.53 -13.68
CA SER A 149 -8.65 2.55 -15.14
C SER A 149 -8.30 3.92 -15.74
N ARG A 150 -8.68 5.01 -15.07
CA ARG A 150 -8.33 6.38 -15.50
C ARG A 150 -6.84 6.66 -15.29
N ALA A 151 -6.28 6.23 -14.17
CA ALA A 151 -4.87 6.35 -13.84
C ALA A 151 -3.97 5.78 -14.94
N LEU A 152 -4.35 4.62 -15.48
CA LEU A 152 -3.57 3.86 -16.45
C LEU A 152 -4.07 4.02 -17.90
N SER A 153 -4.98 4.95 -18.16
CA SER A 153 -5.69 5.08 -19.46
C SER A 153 -4.79 5.50 -20.63
N GLN A 154 -3.69 6.21 -20.36
CA GLN A 154 -2.75 6.67 -21.37
C GLN A 154 -1.61 5.68 -21.65
N LEU A 155 -1.54 4.59 -20.89
CA LEU A 155 -0.54 3.54 -21.09
C LEU A 155 -1.05 2.48 -22.07
N SER A 156 -0.24 2.19 -23.08
CA SER A 156 -0.47 1.04 -23.95
C SER A 156 -0.20 -0.29 -23.23
N GLN A 157 -0.73 -1.39 -23.78
CA GLN A 157 -0.48 -2.73 -23.21
C GLN A 157 1.01 -3.12 -23.29
N ASP A 158 1.71 -2.70 -24.34
CA ASP A 158 3.16 -2.91 -24.48
C ASP A 158 3.94 -2.18 -23.38
N GLU A 159 3.61 -0.92 -23.10
CA GLU A 159 4.24 -0.15 -22.01
C GLU A 159 3.96 -0.77 -20.64
N LYS A 160 2.73 -1.20 -20.38
CA LYS A 160 2.33 -1.91 -19.17
C LYS A 160 3.14 -3.20 -18.99
N SER A 161 3.22 -4.02 -20.04
CA SER A 161 3.97 -5.27 -20.04
C SER A 161 5.47 -5.04 -19.83
N LYS A 162 6.06 -4.05 -20.51
CA LYS A 162 7.49 -3.70 -20.36
C LYS A 162 7.84 -3.24 -18.96
N ILE A 163 7.02 -2.38 -18.37
CA ILE A 163 7.22 -1.95 -16.98
C ILE A 163 7.14 -3.16 -16.06
N LEU A 164 6.10 -3.98 -16.19
CA LEU A 164 5.90 -5.12 -15.30
C LEU A 164 7.01 -6.17 -15.44
N MET A 165 7.52 -6.38 -16.65
CA MET A 165 8.62 -7.31 -16.92
C MET A 165 9.89 -6.88 -16.19
N ASN A 166 10.17 -5.58 -16.18
CA ASN A 166 11.37 -5.01 -15.57
C ASN A 166 11.16 -4.62 -14.09
N ALA A 167 9.92 -4.57 -13.60
CA ALA A 167 9.63 -4.12 -12.25
C ALA A 167 10.44 -4.86 -11.16
N PRO A 168 10.66 -6.18 -11.23
CA PRO A 168 11.52 -6.88 -10.28
C PRO A 168 12.98 -6.43 -10.23
N VAL A 169 13.49 -5.71 -11.23
CA VAL A 169 14.89 -5.27 -11.29
C VAL A 169 15.04 -3.75 -11.24
N LEU A 170 13.93 -3.00 -11.20
CA LEU A 170 13.96 -1.52 -11.18
C LEU A 170 14.56 -0.94 -9.88
N TRP A 171 14.67 -1.75 -8.84
CA TRP A 171 15.17 -1.37 -7.52
C TRP A 171 16.55 -1.93 -7.20
N GLU A 172 17.13 -2.68 -8.12
CA GLU A 172 18.44 -3.28 -7.95
C GLU A 172 19.55 -2.25 -8.18
N ASP A 173 20.70 -2.51 -7.59
CA ASP A 173 21.90 -1.74 -7.88
C ASP A 173 22.37 -2.08 -9.30
N GLU A 174 22.72 -1.06 -10.10
CA GLU A 174 23.15 -1.25 -11.50
C GLU A 174 24.41 -2.13 -11.60
N ASP A 175 25.16 -2.26 -10.51
CA ASP A 175 26.38 -3.07 -10.40
C ASP A 175 26.13 -4.52 -9.91
N ASP A 176 24.91 -4.89 -9.50
CA ASP A 176 24.57 -6.26 -9.07
C ASP A 176 23.89 -7.05 -10.20
N THR A 177 24.68 -7.84 -10.93
CA THR A 177 24.19 -8.65 -12.05
C THR A 177 23.71 -10.04 -11.64
N THR A 178 23.55 -10.32 -10.34
CA THR A 178 23.19 -11.68 -9.89
C THR A 178 21.71 -12.01 -10.05
N ASP A 179 20.87 -10.99 -10.24
CA ASP A 179 19.40 -11.11 -10.29
C ASP A 179 18.77 -10.85 -11.68
N ASP A 180 19.56 -10.86 -12.76
CA ASP A 180 19.07 -10.79 -14.16
C ASP A 180 17.96 -11.82 -14.48
N TYR A 181 17.89 -12.93 -13.72
CA TYR A 181 16.84 -13.93 -13.86
C TYR A 181 15.45 -13.44 -13.41
N LEU A 182 15.34 -12.36 -12.62
CA LEU A 182 14.06 -11.81 -12.15
C LEU A 182 13.29 -11.08 -13.27
N VAL A 183 13.97 -10.65 -14.34
CA VAL A 183 13.30 -10.05 -15.50
C VAL A 183 12.29 -11.03 -16.10
N GLY A 184 11.03 -10.59 -16.20
CA GLY A 184 9.92 -11.40 -16.71
C GLY A 184 9.49 -12.56 -15.82
N ILE A 185 9.94 -12.65 -14.56
CA ILE A 185 9.56 -13.73 -13.64
C ILE A 185 8.05 -13.79 -13.40
N LEU A 186 7.41 -12.62 -13.28
CA LEU A 186 5.96 -12.52 -13.14
C LEU A 186 5.25 -13.11 -14.35
N HIS A 187 5.63 -12.72 -15.57
CA HIS A 187 5.03 -13.27 -16.80
C HIS A 187 5.16 -14.79 -16.85
N ARG A 188 6.34 -15.34 -16.50
CA ARG A 188 6.56 -16.79 -16.46
C ARG A 188 5.66 -17.50 -15.43
N GLU A 189 5.48 -16.90 -14.25
CA GLU A 189 4.56 -17.44 -13.23
C GLU A 189 3.13 -17.55 -13.75
N PHE A 190 2.68 -16.56 -14.53
CA PHE A 190 1.35 -16.56 -15.14
C PHE A 190 1.29 -17.29 -16.50
N GLY A 191 2.38 -17.99 -16.91
CA GLY A 191 2.42 -18.75 -18.16
C GLY A 191 2.43 -17.91 -19.44
N ILE A 192 2.91 -16.66 -19.34
CA ILE A 192 2.98 -15.70 -20.45
C ILE A 192 4.43 -15.61 -20.93
N GLU A 193 4.65 -15.85 -22.22
CA GLU A 193 5.97 -15.63 -22.85
C GLU A 193 6.23 -14.13 -23.04
N VAL A 194 7.45 -13.69 -22.72
CA VAL A 194 7.89 -12.31 -22.90
C VAL A 194 9.35 -12.28 -23.36
N ASP A 195 9.67 -11.37 -24.27
CA ASP A 195 11.03 -11.16 -24.76
C ASP A 195 11.84 -10.32 -23.77
N THR A 196 12.65 -11.01 -22.96
CA THR A 196 13.49 -10.37 -21.93
C THR A 196 14.76 -9.73 -22.50
N SER A 197 15.01 -9.78 -23.82
CA SER A 197 16.13 -9.07 -24.44
C SER A 197 15.88 -7.56 -24.57
N VAL A 198 14.65 -7.11 -24.34
CA VAL A 198 14.25 -5.71 -24.43
C VAL A 198 14.46 -5.00 -23.10
N GLU A 199 15.47 -4.14 -23.06
CA GLU A 199 15.83 -3.34 -21.90
C GLU A 199 14.93 -2.09 -21.76
N LEU A 200 14.43 -1.83 -20.55
CA LEU A 200 13.71 -0.60 -20.22
C LEU A 200 14.67 0.50 -19.77
N ARG A 201 15.07 1.36 -20.70
CA ARG A 201 15.93 2.51 -20.41
C ARG A 201 15.25 3.52 -19.49
N THR A 202 16.02 4.20 -18.64
CA THR A 202 15.53 5.22 -17.69
C THR A 202 14.73 6.34 -18.37
N ASP A 203 15.18 6.85 -19.52
CA ASP A 203 14.45 7.89 -20.26
C ASP A 203 13.07 7.38 -20.73
N SER A 204 13.00 6.12 -21.16
CA SER A 204 11.76 5.47 -21.54
C SER A 204 10.85 5.27 -20.33
N LEU A 205 11.38 4.76 -19.21
CA LEU A 205 10.64 4.62 -17.95
C LEU A 205 10.01 5.95 -17.56
N LEU A 206 10.81 7.03 -17.44
CA LEU A 206 10.31 8.35 -17.07
C LEU A 206 9.24 8.84 -18.06
N SER A 207 9.47 8.69 -19.37
CA SER A 207 8.48 9.10 -20.38
C SER A 207 7.14 8.37 -20.24
N ILE A 208 7.17 7.10 -19.84
CA ILE A 208 5.99 6.29 -19.59
C ILE A 208 5.36 6.69 -18.25
N SER A 209 6.15 6.91 -17.19
CA SER A 209 5.67 7.39 -15.88
C SER A 209 4.83 8.67 -16.00
N ARG A 210 5.23 9.59 -16.90
CA ARG A 210 4.50 10.86 -17.14
C ARG A 210 3.06 10.67 -17.62
N LYS A 211 2.75 9.50 -18.19
CA LYS A 211 1.40 9.17 -18.70
C LYS A 211 0.48 8.68 -17.60
N VAL A 212 1.03 8.28 -16.45
CA VAL A 212 0.25 7.78 -15.31
C VAL A 212 -0.35 8.97 -14.58
N ASN A 213 -1.67 8.97 -14.40
CA ASN A 213 -2.32 9.96 -13.55
C ASN A 213 -2.20 9.52 -12.09
N MET A 214 -1.16 10.04 -11.41
CA MET A 214 -0.85 9.72 -10.02
C MET A 214 -1.96 10.14 -9.05
N GLY A 215 -2.71 11.21 -9.36
CA GLY A 215 -3.86 11.61 -8.55
C GLY A 215 -4.96 10.56 -8.56
N GLU A 216 -5.33 10.05 -9.73
CA GLU A 216 -6.32 8.96 -9.85
C GLU A 216 -5.79 7.65 -9.25
N LEU A 217 -4.50 7.35 -9.38
CA LEU A 217 -3.90 6.17 -8.74
C LEU A 217 -4.01 6.24 -7.21
N ALA A 218 -3.67 7.40 -6.64
CA ALA A 218 -3.85 7.71 -5.22
C ALA A 218 -5.32 7.57 -4.79
N SER A 219 -6.26 8.08 -5.59
CA SER A 219 -7.69 7.90 -5.34
C SER A 219 -8.12 6.43 -5.33
N ALA A 220 -7.54 5.59 -6.19
CA ALA A 220 -7.83 4.16 -6.21
C ALA A 220 -7.40 3.48 -4.90
N GLY A 221 -6.17 3.76 -4.44
CA GLY A 221 -5.67 3.30 -3.15
C GLY A 221 -6.54 3.75 -1.98
N LEU A 222 -6.87 5.05 -1.94
CA LEU A 222 -7.69 5.62 -0.88
C LEU A 222 -9.12 5.05 -0.86
N ALA A 223 -9.71 4.77 -2.03
CA ALA A 223 -11.01 4.13 -2.09
C ALA A 223 -10.98 2.76 -1.39
N VAL A 224 -9.98 1.91 -1.68
CA VAL A 224 -9.80 0.62 -1.02
C VAL A 224 -9.58 0.80 0.48
N ALA A 225 -8.69 1.71 0.89
CA ALA A 225 -8.43 1.99 2.31
C ALA A 225 -9.70 2.41 3.08
N LEU A 226 -10.56 3.24 2.48
CA LEU A 226 -11.85 3.62 3.08
C LEU A 226 -12.80 2.41 3.24
N GLY A 227 -12.79 1.49 2.27
CA GLY A 227 -13.53 0.23 2.36
C GLY A 227 -13.02 -0.68 3.48
N LEU A 228 -11.70 -0.77 3.63
CA LEU A 228 -11.03 -1.52 4.71
C LEU A 228 -11.33 -0.92 6.09
N GLU A 229 -11.25 0.41 6.25
CA GLU A 229 -11.62 1.09 7.49
C GLU A 229 -13.08 0.82 7.90
N LYS A 230 -13.99 0.86 6.92
CA LYS A 230 -15.40 0.53 7.19
C LYS A 230 -15.57 -0.94 7.57
N ALA A 231 -14.90 -1.84 6.86
CA ALA A 231 -14.95 -3.27 7.15
C ALA A 231 -14.43 -3.57 8.56
N LYS A 232 -13.26 -3.04 8.92
CA LYS A 232 -12.68 -3.14 10.26
C LYS A 232 -13.65 -2.68 11.34
N ALA A 233 -14.32 -1.53 11.15
CA ALA A 233 -15.29 -1.02 12.12
C ALA A 233 -16.54 -1.93 12.28
N GLU A 234 -17.06 -2.48 11.18
CA GLU A 234 -18.18 -3.44 11.24
C GLU A 234 -17.76 -4.74 11.93
N LEU A 235 -16.56 -5.25 11.65
CA LEU A 235 -16.04 -6.49 12.22
C LEU A 235 -15.78 -6.37 13.72
N ALA A 236 -15.17 -5.25 14.15
CA ALA A 236 -14.93 -4.95 15.56
C ALA A 236 -16.23 -4.95 16.39
N SER A 237 -17.36 -4.52 15.79
CA SER A 237 -18.66 -4.50 16.47
C SER A 237 -19.20 -5.89 16.85
N ALA A 238 -18.66 -6.96 16.25
CA ALA A 238 -19.08 -8.35 16.44
C ALA A 238 -17.97 -9.31 16.90
N ALA A 239 -16.80 -8.80 17.31
CA ALA A 239 -15.63 -9.60 17.69
C ALA A 239 -15.93 -10.76 18.67
N VAL A 240 -16.79 -10.54 19.68
CA VAL A 240 -17.16 -11.60 20.65
C VAL A 240 -17.94 -12.76 20.01
N LYS A 241 -18.79 -12.47 19.03
CA LYS A 241 -19.59 -13.47 18.30
C LYS A 241 -18.73 -14.33 17.38
N TYR A 242 -17.67 -13.72 16.86
CA TYR A 242 -16.74 -14.27 15.90
C TYR A 242 -15.83 -15.34 16.46
N ARG A 243 -15.43 -15.26 17.74
CA ARG A 243 -14.63 -16.29 18.44
C ARG A 243 -15.19 -17.72 18.45
N ARG A 244 -16.43 -17.93 18.00
CA ARG A 244 -17.09 -19.24 17.90
C ARG A 244 -17.81 -19.44 16.58
N LEU A 245 -17.48 -18.64 15.58
CA LEU A 245 -18.08 -18.73 14.27
C LEU A 245 -17.31 -19.75 13.45
N TYR A 246 -17.82 -20.98 13.47
CA TYR A 246 -17.26 -22.05 12.64
C TYR A 246 -18.07 -22.24 11.35
N GLY A 247 -17.36 -22.60 10.30
CA GLY A 247 -17.87 -22.95 8.99
C GLY A 247 -17.91 -24.46 8.75
N GLY A 248 -17.47 -24.85 7.55
CA GLY A 248 -17.50 -26.24 7.08
C GLY A 248 -17.61 -26.37 5.56
N ARG A 249 -17.35 -25.28 4.83
CA ARG A 249 -17.29 -25.29 3.37
C ARG A 249 -15.89 -25.68 2.92
N SER A 250 -15.79 -26.45 1.85
CA SER A 250 -14.51 -26.70 1.18
C SER A 250 -14.31 -25.67 0.08
N VAL A 251 -13.11 -25.09 0.02
CA VAL A 251 -12.70 -24.11 -0.98
C VAL A 251 -11.37 -24.56 -1.59
N PRO A 252 -11.22 -24.56 -2.92
CA PRO A 252 -9.91 -24.80 -3.53
C PRO A 252 -8.84 -23.88 -2.95
N GLY A 253 -7.66 -24.43 -2.70
CA GLY A 253 -6.53 -23.69 -2.15
C GLY A 253 -6.69 -23.20 -0.72
N VAL A 254 -7.70 -23.67 0.01
CA VAL A 254 -7.82 -23.46 1.46
C VAL A 254 -8.03 -24.79 2.18
N ASP A 255 -7.17 -25.07 3.15
CA ASP A 255 -7.36 -26.15 4.13
C ASP A 255 -7.82 -25.52 5.43
N GLY A 256 -8.96 -25.93 5.98
CA GLY A 256 -9.45 -25.39 7.25
C GLY A 256 -10.94 -25.12 7.28
N ASP A 257 -11.33 -24.20 8.15
CA ASP A 257 -12.70 -23.86 8.46
C ASP A 257 -13.20 -22.65 7.69
N ILE A 258 -14.10 -22.87 6.72
CA ILE A 258 -14.61 -21.77 5.87
C ILE A 258 -16.08 -21.49 6.10
N VAL A 259 -16.36 -20.26 6.51
CA VAL A 259 -17.70 -19.73 6.78
C VAL A 259 -18.39 -19.27 5.52
N TYR A 260 -17.66 -18.74 4.54
CA TYR A 260 -18.27 -18.28 3.29
C TYR A 260 -17.27 -18.23 2.15
N THR A 261 -17.75 -18.46 0.93
CA THR A 261 -16.97 -18.25 -0.29
C THR A 261 -17.88 -17.80 -1.43
N LYS A 262 -17.36 -16.94 -2.29
CA LYS A 262 -18.03 -16.57 -3.56
C LYS A 262 -17.02 -16.12 -4.60
N LEU A 263 -17.20 -16.58 -5.84
CA LEU A 263 -16.46 -16.04 -6.98
C LEU A 263 -17.08 -14.71 -7.43
N THR A 264 -16.24 -13.69 -7.60
CA THR A 264 -16.61 -12.36 -8.11
C THR A 264 -15.83 -12.05 -9.39
N ARG A 265 -16.09 -10.88 -9.99
CA ARG A 265 -15.32 -10.41 -11.15
C ARG A 265 -13.86 -10.05 -10.83
N TRP A 266 -13.55 -9.84 -9.55
CA TRP A 266 -12.19 -9.53 -9.08
C TRP A 266 -11.48 -10.74 -8.47
N GLY A 267 -12.06 -11.93 -8.62
CA GLY A 267 -11.54 -13.16 -8.04
C GLY A 267 -12.38 -13.69 -6.88
N ARG A 268 -11.85 -14.71 -6.22
CA ARG A 268 -12.54 -15.45 -5.16
C ARG A 268 -12.49 -14.68 -3.84
N VAL A 269 -13.64 -14.59 -3.19
CA VAL A 269 -13.81 -14.08 -1.82
C VAL A 269 -13.92 -15.28 -0.88
N VAL A 270 -13.21 -15.22 0.23
CA VAL A 270 -13.26 -16.22 1.31
C VAL A 270 -13.46 -15.51 2.66
N VAL A 271 -14.25 -16.14 3.53
CA VAL A 271 -14.36 -15.75 4.94
C VAL A 271 -13.97 -16.97 5.78
N GLY A 272 -12.83 -16.87 6.47
CA GLY A 272 -12.31 -17.84 7.42
C GLY A 272 -13.20 -17.97 8.65
N GLY A 273 -13.09 -19.10 9.34
CA GLY A 273 -13.79 -19.37 10.58
C GLY A 273 -12.97 -19.00 11.80
N ALA A 274 -13.35 -19.53 12.96
CA ALA A 274 -12.64 -19.29 14.23
C ALA A 274 -11.63 -20.41 14.55
N GLY A 275 -11.13 -21.10 13.53
CA GLY A 275 -10.17 -22.17 13.68
C GLY A 275 -9.20 -22.16 12.52
N ASP A 276 -8.05 -22.81 12.74
CA ASP A 276 -6.88 -22.70 11.87
C ASP A 276 -7.18 -23.05 10.40
N ASN A 277 -6.70 -22.17 9.53
CA ASN A 277 -6.80 -22.14 8.10
C ASN A 277 -5.40 -22.12 7.49
N THR A 278 -5.29 -22.62 6.27
CA THR A 278 -4.08 -22.51 5.47
C THR A 278 -4.46 -22.14 4.05
N TYR A 279 -3.96 -21.00 3.59
CA TYR A 279 -4.24 -20.38 2.31
C TYR A 279 -3.07 -20.59 1.33
N HIS A 280 -3.32 -21.27 0.21
CA HIS A 280 -2.28 -21.67 -0.76
C HIS A 280 -2.36 -20.93 -2.10
N GLU A 281 -3.51 -20.33 -2.43
CA GLU A 281 -3.75 -19.65 -3.72
C GLU A 281 -4.08 -18.17 -3.57
N GLY A 282 -4.14 -17.44 -4.69
CA GLY A 282 -4.49 -16.01 -4.68
C GLY A 282 -5.99 -15.79 -4.50
N PHE A 283 -6.35 -14.88 -3.58
CA PHE A 283 -7.73 -14.49 -3.33
C PHE A 283 -7.91 -12.98 -3.53
N ALA A 284 -9.12 -12.59 -3.91
CA ALA A 284 -9.50 -11.18 -4.05
C ALA A 284 -9.73 -10.54 -2.67
N ILE A 285 -10.37 -11.29 -1.79
CA ILE A 285 -10.70 -10.87 -0.43
C ILE A 285 -10.59 -12.10 0.47
N ILE A 286 -9.81 -11.99 1.52
CA ILE A 286 -9.85 -12.87 2.69
C ILE A 286 -10.33 -12.01 3.86
N ILE A 287 -11.34 -12.48 4.58
CA ILE A 287 -11.67 -12.00 5.91
C ILE A 287 -11.50 -13.21 6.82
N ASP A 288 -10.38 -13.32 7.52
CA ASP A 288 -10.24 -14.34 8.55
C ASP A 288 -10.80 -13.81 9.87
N ILE A 289 -11.39 -14.71 10.64
CA ILE A 289 -12.10 -14.41 11.87
C ILE A 289 -11.26 -14.83 13.07
N GLY A 290 -10.46 -15.88 12.89
CA GLY A 290 -9.30 -16.15 13.70
C GLY A 290 -8.93 -17.61 13.78
N GLY A 291 -7.88 -17.90 14.52
CA GLY A 291 -7.17 -19.18 14.44
C GLY A 291 -5.68 -18.89 14.41
N ASP A 292 -4.84 -19.92 14.45
CA ASP A 292 -3.41 -19.72 14.16
C ASP A 292 -3.18 -20.10 12.68
N ASP A 293 -3.40 -19.12 11.81
CA ASP A 293 -3.56 -19.27 10.37
C ASP A 293 -2.22 -19.20 9.60
N ARG A 294 -2.22 -19.75 8.39
CA ARG A 294 -1.03 -19.84 7.54
C ARG A 294 -1.33 -19.33 6.14
N TYR A 295 -0.64 -18.26 5.76
CA TYR A 295 -0.79 -17.62 4.46
C TYR A 295 0.42 -17.93 3.57
N PHE A 296 0.31 -18.98 2.75
CA PHE A 296 1.31 -19.38 1.76
C PHE A 296 1.05 -18.83 0.35
N CYS A 297 0.26 -17.76 0.28
CA CYS A 297 -0.13 -17.08 -0.96
C CYS A 297 0.35 -15.62 -0.99
N ARG A 298 -0.03 -14.88 -2.02
CA ARG A 298 0.09 -13.41 -2.03
C ARG A 298 -1.00 -12.80 -1.13
N ALA A 299 -0.76 -12.80 0.17
CA ALA A 299 -1.70 -12.28 1.17
C ALA A 299 -1.89 -10.76 0.97
N GLY A 300 -2.97 -10.37 0.28
CA GLY A 300 -3.22 -8.96 -0.04
C GLY A 300 -2.29 -8.42 -1.12
N GLY A 301 -1.69 -9.29 -1.95
CA GLY A 301 -0.78 -8.90 -3.03
C GLY A 301 -1.48 -8.82 -4.38
N ALA A 302 -1.52 -7.64 -4.98
CA ALA A 302 -2.18 -7.40 -6.27
C ALA A 302 -1.17 -7.25 -7.42
N VAL A 303 -1.19 -8.20 -8.37
CA VAL A 303 -0.37 -8.19 -9.60
C VAL A 303 -1.24 -7.80 -10.80
N GLY A 304 -1.73 -6.56 -10.79
CA GLY A 304 -2.99 -6.20 -11.42
C GLY A 304 -3.12 -6.30 -12.94
N ILE A 305 -2.02 -6.36 -13.71
CA ILE A 305 -2.11 -6.54 -15.17
C ILE A 305 -2.19 -8.03 -15.56
N LEU A 306 -1.51 -8.90 -14.81
CA LEU A 306 -1.43 -10.35 -15.12
C LEU A 306 -2.53 -11.14 -14.40
N ASP A 307 -3.13 -10.56 -13.37
CA ASP A 307 -4.20 -11.13 -12.59
C ASP A 307 -5.18 -10.03 -12.12
N ASN A 308 -5.92 -10.27 -11.04
CA ASN A 308 -6.84 -9.32 -10.45
C ASN A 308 -6.12 -8.06 -9.95
N PRO A 309 -6.66 -6.86 -10.24
CA PRO A 309 -6.09 -5.60 -9.80
C PRO A 309 -6.28 -5.32 -8.31
N PHE A 310 -7.03 -6.16 -7.59
CA PHE A 310 -7.31 -5.97 -6.18
C PHE A 310 -7.16 -7.27 -5.41
N SER A 311 -6.46 -7.21 -4.29
CA SER A 311 -6.38 -8.29 -3.32
C SER A 311 -6.30 -7.67 -1.94
N VAL A 312 -7.19 -8.07 -1.03
CA VAL A 312 -7.13 -7.64 0.37
C VAL A 312 -7.28 -8.79 1.34
N VAL A 313 -6.61 -8.67 2.48
CA VAL A 313 -6.76 -9.56 3.65
C VAL A 313 -7.11 -8.68 4.85
N ILE A 314 -8.11 -9.12 5.61
CA ILE A 314 -8.34 -8.65 6.98
C ILE A 314 -8.26 -9.89 7.85
N ASP A 315 -7.21 -9.99 8.64
CA ASP A 315 -7.14 -10.91 9.77
C ASP A 315 -7.66 -10.17 11.01
N ILE A 316 -8.35 -10.87 11.91
CA ILE A 316 -8.94 -10.27 13.11
C ILE A 316 -8.19 -10.66 14.37
N ASN A 317 -7.73 -11.90 14.46
CA ASN A 317 -7.19 -12.46 15.70
C ASN A 317 -6.51 -13.80 15.41
N GLY A 318 -5.28 -13.97 15.87
CA GLY A 318 -4.57 -15.22 15.68
C GLY A 318 -3.12 -15.07 16.06
N ASN A 319 -2.33 -16.14 16.05
CA ASN A 319 -0.89 -16.00 15.91
C ASN A 319 -0.49 -16.63 14.59
N ASP A 320 -0.37 -15.79 13.57
CA ASP A 320 -0.36 -16.20 12.18
C ASP A 320 1.03 -16.26 11.58
N LEU A 321 1.11 -17.00 10.48
CA LEU A 321 2.30 -17.08 9.64
C LEU A 321 1.98 -16.61 8.23
N TYR A 322 2.52 -15.45 7.87
CA TYR A 322 2.51 -14.94 6.49
C TYR A 322 3.83 -15.29 5.82
N SER A 323 3.83 -16.23 4.89
CA SER A 323 5.07 -16.74 4.30
C SER A 323 4.92 -17.02 2.82
N SER A 324 5.50 -16.18 1.97
CA SER A 324 5.45 -16.38 0.52
C SER A 324 6.79 -16.12 -0.14
N GLU A 325 7.26 -17.09 -0.93
CA GLU A 325 8.47 -16.91 -1.76
C GLU A 325 8.19 -16.09 -3.02
N LYS A 326 6.92 -15.83 -3.33
CA LYS A 326 6.49 -15.10 -4.52
C LYS A 326 6.81 -13.61 -4.43
N LEU A 327 7.17 -12.99 -5.55
CA LEU A 327 7.35 -11.54 -5.63
C LEU A 327 6.01 -10.79 -5.49
N PHE A 328 6.04 -9.60 -4.88
CA PHE A 328 4.87 -8.75 -4.65
C PHE A 328 3.76 -9.53 -3.94
N ASN A 329 3.99 -9.88 -2.67
CA ASN A 329 3.13 -10.82 -1.94
C ASN A 329 2.28 -10.19 -0.82
N ILE A 330 2.86 -9.72 0.28
CA ILE A 330 2.21 -9.33 1.52
C ILE A 330 1.87 -7.83 1.40
N GLY A 331 0.57 -7.52 1.35
CA GLY A 331 0.05 -6.14 1.31
C GLY A 331 0.60 -5.26 0.16
N SER A 332 1.09 -5.86 -0.93
CA SER A 332 1.80 -5.15 -2.01
C SER A 332 0.91 -4.88 -3.23
N GLY A 333 1.12 -3.78 -3.95
CA GLY A 333 0.32 -3.47 -5.15
C GLY A 333 1.16 -3.05 -6.36
N ILE A 334 1.19 -3.88 -7.41
CA ILE A 334 1.80 -3.54 -8.70
C ILE A 334 0.72 -3.43 -9.79
N PHE A 335 0.50 -2.20 -10.30
CA PHE A 335 -0.62 -1.86 -11.20
C PHE A 335 -2.02 -2.21 -10.66
N GLY A 336 -2.13 -2.38 -9.35
CA GLY A 336 -3.34 -2.70 -8.62
C GLY A 336 -3.27 -2.14 -7.22
N VAL A 337 -4.27 -2.45 -6.41
CA VAL A 337 -4.29 -2.11 -4.99
C VAL A 337 -4.28 -3.38 -4.15
N GLY A 338 -3.18 -3.59 -3.42
CA GLY A 338 -3.01 -4.66 -2.45
C GLY A 338 -3.22 -4.13 -1.03
N GLY A 339 -3.79 -4.95 -0.15
CA GLY A 339 -4.03 -4.57 1.23
C GLY A 339 -3.95 -5.73 2.21
N LEU A 340 -3.26 -5.57 3.32
CA LEU A 340 -3.31 -6.49 4.45
C LEU A 340 -3.50 -5.69 5.74
N LEU A 341 -4.56 -6.01 6.47
CA LEU A 341 -4.83 -5.53 7.81
C LEU A 341 -4.78 -6.75 8.73
N ASP A 342 -3.72 -6.85 9.51
CA ASP A 342 -3.69 -7.69 10.69
C ASP A 342 -4.05 -6.84 11.91
N LEU A 343 -4.87 -7.37 12.82
CA LEU A 343 -5.49 -6.57 13.87
C LEU A 343 -5.04 -6.95 15.28
N GLU A 344 -4.89 -8.25 15.57
CA GLU A 344 -4.50 -8.76 16.89
C GLU A 344 -3.73 -10.07 16.72
N GLY A 345 -2.55 -10.19 17.34
CA GLY A 345 -1.78 -11.44 17.27
C GLY A 345 -0.33 -11.27 17.64
N ASP A 346 0.38 -12.36 17.94
CA ASP A 346 1.85 -12.36 17.90
C ASP A 346 2.26 -13.07 16.60
N ASP A 347 2.44 -12.31 15.52
CA ASP A 347 2.50 -12.81 14.15
C ASP A 347 3.94 -12.96 13.62
N THR A 348 4.09 -13.80 12.60
CA THR A 348 5.36 -13.97 11.87
C THR A 348 5.17 -13.68 10.40
N TYR A 349 5.89 -12.67 9.92
CA TYR A 349 5.93 -12.30 8.52
C TYR A 349 7.27 -12.68 7.89
N ARG A 350 7.24 -13.67 6.99
CA ARG A 350 8.35 -14.12 6.14
C ARG A 350 8.16 -13.60 4.73
N ALA A 351 8.81 -12.47 4.48
CA ALA A 351 8.79 -11.77 3.22
C ALA A 351 9.81 -12.32 2.21
N SER A 352 9.56 -12.00 0.94
CA SER A 352 10.46 -12.19 -0.18
C SER A 352 10.65 -10.82 -0.86
N HIS A 353 11.12 -10.78 -2.10
CA HIS A 353 11.31 -9.53 -2.81
C HIS A 353 10.00 -8.75 -2.99
N TYR A 354 10.07 -7.44 -2.71
CA TYR A 354 8.96 -6.49 -2.91
C TYR A 354 7.71 -6.80 -2.08
N SER A 355 7.92 -7.44 -0.92
CA SER A 355 6.94 -7.58 0.16
C SER A 355 6.75 -6.27 0.91
N PHE A 356 5.55 -6.09 1.47
CA PHE A 356 5.11 -4.91 2.22
C PHE A 356 5.09 -3.63 1.39
N GLY A 357 3.89 -3.18 1.00
CA GLY A 357 3.70 -1.81 0.53
C GLY A 357 4.54 -1.38 -0.68
N THR A 358 4.49 -2.10 -1.80
CA THR A 358 5.30 -1.73 -2.98
C THR A 358 4.42 -1.23 -4.14
N GLY A 359 4.93 -0.29 -4.96
CA GLY A 359 4.25 0.17 -6.18
C GLY A 359 5.14 0.75 -7.31
N ILE A 360 5.01 0.18 -8.52
CA ILE A 360 5.25 0.81 -9.85
C ILE A 360 4.18 0.22 -10.81
N TYR A 361 2.92 0.66 -10.92
CA TYR A 361 2.20 1.84 -10.46
C TYR A 361 0.92 1.38 -9.77
N GLY A 362 1.08 0.66 -8.66
CA GLY A 362 -0.03 0.27 -7.79
C GLY A 362 0.11 0.91 -6.42
N VAL A 363 -0.78 0.53 -5.52
CA VAL A 363 -0.77 0.96 -4.12
C VAL A 363 -0.76 -0.28 -3.25
N GLY A 364 0.23 -0.41 -2.39
CA GLY A 364 0.24 -1.41 -1.33
C GLY A 364 -0.17 -0.78 -0.01
N ILE A 365 -0.96 -1.50 0.78
CA ILE A 365 -1.42 -1.10 2.11
C ILE A 365 -1.06 -2.25 3.05
N MET A 366 -0.28 -1.95 4.07
CA MET A 366 0.05 -2.89 5.14
C MET A 366 -0.26 -2.20 6.46
N TYR A 367 -1.06 -2.85 7.30
CA TYR A 367 -1.34 -2.44 8.66
C TYR A 367 -1.25 -3.67 9.54
N ASP A 368 -0.46 -3.55 10.58
CA ASP A 368 -0.26 -4.54 11.62
C ASP A 368 -0.67 -3.91 12.96
N GLY A 369 -1.46 -4.64 13.73
CA GLY A 369 -2.24 -4.13 14.84
C GLY A 369 -1.58 -4.31 16.20
N GLU A 370 -2.33 -4.91 17.13
CA GLU A 370 -1.80 -5.25 18.47
C GLU A 370 -0.99 -6.55 18.40
N GLY A 371 0.22 -6.56 18.95
CA GLY A 371 1.06 -7.75 18.86
C GLY A 371 2.52 -7.57 19.26
N ASN A 372 3.26 -8.69 19.31
CA ASN A 372 4.72 -8.71 19.35
C ASN A 372 5.27 -9.52 18.18
N ASP A 373 5.33 -8.86 17.03
CA ASP A 373 5.50 -9.54 15.75
C ASP A 373 6.95 -9.71 15.34
N LEU A 374 7.19 -10.74 14.52
CA LEU A 374 8.48 -11.04 13.92
C LEU A 374 8.45 -10.80 12.42
N TYR A 375 9.35 -9.96 11.93
CA TYR A 375 9.52 -9.65 10.52
C TYR A 375 10.86 -10.19 10.00
N GLU A 376 10.81 -11.11 9.03
CA GLU A 376 11.96 -11.75 8.39
C GLU A 376 11.93 -11.46 6.87
N GLY A 377 13.06 -11.04 6.28
CA GLY A 377 13.18 -10.71 4.86
C GLY A 377 14.61 -10.64 4.36
#